data_AF-A0A2V2RHR4-F1
#
_entry.id   AF-A0A2V2RHR4-F1
#
_cell.length_a   1.000
_cell.length_b   1.000
_cell.length_c   1.000
_cell.angle_alpha   90.00
_cell.angle_beta   90.00
_cell.angle_gamma   90.00
#
_symmetry.space_group_name_H-M   'P 1'
#
loop_
_entity.id
_entity.type
_entity.pdbx_description
1 polymer ?
#
loop_
_entity_poly.entity_id
_entity_poly.type
_entity_poly.pdbx_seq_one_letter_code
_entity_poly.pdbx_strand_id
1 'polypeptide(L)' 'AAAIHDVGMEVNDEKVTFYVDGIAHAAEYDPDRDLATLKIEKELRRGYHKFWVVAYDWAGNKSQSTHTTFRVR' A
#
# COMPACT_ATOMS: atom_id res chain seq x y z
N ALA A 1 18.80 -15.64 -15.69
CA ALA A 1 18.44 -16.20 -14.37
C ALA A 1 16.93 -16.21 -14.29
N ALA A 2 16.30 -17.38 -14.16
CA ALA A 2 14.87 -17.45 -13.92
C ALA A 2 14.66 -17.21 -12.42
N ALA A 3 14.21 -16.02 -12.04
CA ALA A 3 13.71 -15.80 -10.70
C ALA A 3 12.35 -16.49 -10.63
N ILE A 4 12.29 -17.62 -9.92
CA ILE A 4 11.02 -18.21 -9.53
C ILE A 4 10.46 -17.26 -8.48
N HIS A 5 9.59 -16.34 -8.90
CA HIS A 5 8.74 -15.60 -7.97
C HIS A 5 7.78 -16.61 -7.37
N ASP A 6 7.77 -16.69 -6.04
CA ASP A 6 6.79 -17.47 -5.31
C ASP A 6 5.39 -17.05 -5.76
N VAL A 7 4.56 -18.03 -6.11
CA VAL A 7 3.18 -17.85 -6.61
C VAL A 7 2.25 -17.43 -5.45
N GLY A 8 2.79 -17.28 -4.23
CA GLY A 8 2.07 -17.00 -3.00
C GLY A 8 1.31 -15.68 -2.97
N MET A 9 1.74 -14.63 -3.70
CA MET A 9 0.93 -13.42 -3.84
C MET A 9 0.97 -12.90 -5.28
N GLU A 10 -0.21 -12.84 -5.90
CA GLU A 10 -0.44 -12.26 -7.22
C GLU A 10 -0.19 -10.73 -7.25
N VAL A 11 0.58 -10.17 -6.32
CA VAL A 11 0.87 -8.75 -6.20
C VAL A 11 2.33 -8.52 -6.57
N ASN A 12 2.55 -7.53 -7.44
CA ASN A 12 3.85 -6.91 -7.63
C ASN A 12 4.06 -5.93 -6.48
N ASP A 13 4.81 -6.37 -5.48
CA ASP A 13 5.16 -5.65 -4.26
C ASP A 13 5.97 -4.37 -4.54
N GLU A 14 6.74 -4.34 -5.64
CA GLU A 14 7.41 -3.13 -6.12
C GLU A 14 6.43 -2.05 -6.63
N LYS A 15 5.17 -2.40 -6.89
CA LYS A 15 4.13 -1.53 -7.43
C LYS A 15 2.94 -1.37 -6.50
N VAL A 16 3.17 -1.33 -5.19
CA VAL A 16 2.14 -0.97 -4.21
C VAL A 16 2.27 0.50 -3.85
N THR A 17 1.15 1.24 -3.90
CA THR A 17 1.08 2.66 -3.53
C THR A 17 0.02 2.88 -2.46
N PHE A 18 0.42 3.52 -1.37
CA PHE A 18 -0.44 3.81 -0.23
C PHE A 18 -0.89 5.26 -0.27
N TYR A 19 -2.16 5.49 0.04
CA TYR A 19 -2.77 6.82 0.00
C TYR A 19 -3.32 7.21 1.35
N VAL A 20 -3.06 8.45 1.76
CA VAL A 20 -3.73 9.13 2.88
C VAL A 20 -4.29 10.44 2.36
N ASP A 21 -5.61 10.63 2.46
CA ASP A 21 -6.33 11.81 1.95
C ASP A 21 -6.03 12.16 0.47
N GLY A 22 -5.72 11.14 -0.34
CA GLY A 22 -5.41 11.31 -1.77
C GLY A 22 -3.95 11.59 -2.06
N ILE A 23 -3.11 11.70 -1.03
CA ILE A 23 -1.67 11.89 -1.17
C ILE A 23 -1.01 10.52 -1.18
N ALA A 24 -0.20 10.25 -2.21
CA ALA A 24 0.61 9.05 -2.29
C ALA A 24 1.79 9.13 -1.33
N HIS A 25 2.08 8.02 -0.67
CA HIS A 25 3.17 7.88 0.28
C HIS A 25 4.01 6.66 -0.06
N ALA A 26 5.33 6.78 0.15
CA ALA A 26 6.23 5.64 0.08
C ALA A 26 5.92 4.68 1.24
N ALA A 27 5.93 3.39 0.94
CA ALA A 27 5.72 2.34 1.91
C ALA A 27 6.69 1.19 1.64
N GLU A 28 7.01 0.46 2.69
CA GLU A 28 7.68 -0.83 2.60
C GLU A 28 6.61 -1.90 2.80
N TYR A 29 6.50 -2.83 1.85
CA TYR A 29 5.62 -3.99 1.97
C TYR A 29 6.47 -5.25 2.16
N ASP A 30 6.19 -6.00 3.22
CA ASP A 30 6.77 -7.30 3.52
C ASP A 30 5.72 -8.36 3.14
N PRO A 31 5.85 -8.99 1.96
CA PRO A 31 4.90 -9.99 1.50
C PRO A 31 4.95 -11.27 2.35
N ASP A 32 6.09 -11.63 2.93
CA ASP A 32 6.19 -12.84 3.77
C ASP A 32 5.39 -12.71 5.07
N ARG A 33 5.17 -11.48 5.54
CA ARG A 33 4.43 -11.16 6.78
C ARG A 33 3.06 -10.56 6.53
N ASP A 34 2.69 -10.32 5.28
CA ASP A 34 1.52 -9.53 4.88
C ASP A 34 1.40 -8.21 5.67
N LEU A 35 2.53 -7.49 5.79
CA LEU A 35 2.62 -6.28 6.58
C LEU A 35 3.20 -5.13 5.75
N ALA A 36 2.56 -3.96 5.82
CA ALA A 36 3.09 -2.74 5.24
C ALA A 36 3.42 -1.69 6.30
N THR A 37 4.55 -1.01 6.14
CA THR A 37 4.93 0.14 6.95
C THR A 37 4.87 1.41 6.11
N LEU A 38 4.07 2.38 6.58
CA LEU A 38 3.88 3.67 5.94
C LEU A 38 4.57 4.77 6.76
N LYS A 39 5.44 5.56 6.13
CA LYS A 39 6.02 6.75 6.76
C LYS A 39 5.35 8.02 6.25
N ILE A 40 4.67 8.74 7.15
CA ILE A 40 4.06 10.03 6.83
C ILE A 40 5.01 11.13 7.30
N GLU A 41 5.72 11.76 6.36
CA GLU A 41 6.73 12.80 6.64
C GLU A 41 6.12 14.11 7.18
N LYS A 42 4.87 14.41 6.80
CA LYS A 42 4.15 15.59 7.28
C LYS A 42 3.12 15.18 8.32
N GLU A 43 3.14 15.84 9.46
CA GLU A 43 2.15 15.59 10.51
C GLU A 43 0.73 15.74 9.96
N LEU A 44 -0.10 14.73 10.23
CA LEU A 44 -1.51 14.77 9.90
C LEU A 44 -2.23 15.69 10.87
N ARG A 45 -3.14 16.51 10.34
CA ARG A 45 -3.98 17.38 11.18
C ARG A 45 -4.87 16.52 12.09
N ARG A 46 -5.25 17.04 13.25
CA ARG A 46 -6.29 16.38 14.07
C ARG A 46 -7.58 16.25 13.28
N GLY A 47 -8.19 15.06 13.31
CA GLY A 47 -9.42 14.80 12.57
C GLY A 47 -9.46 13.42 11.93
N TYR A 48 -10.42 13.25 11.03
CA TYR A 48 -10.62 12.02 10.27
C TYR A 48 -9.82 12.06 8.97
N HIS A 49 -9.22 10.93 8.63
CA HIS A 49 -8.43 10.73 7.41
C HIS A 49 -8.90 9.47 6.70
N LYS A 50 -8.77 9.47 5.37
CA LYS A 50 -9.06 8.32 4.52
C LYS A 50 -7.77 7.64 4.10
N PHE A 51 -7.72 6.33 4.23
CA PHE A 51 -6.63 5.48 3.82
C PHE A 51 -7.10 4.46 2.78
N TRP A 52 -6.31 4.23 1.74
CA TRP A 52 -6.51 3.15 0.79
C TRP A 52 -5.20 2.79 0.09
N VAL A 53 -5.19 1.63 -0.58
CA VAL A 53 -4.03 1.09 -1.29
C VAL A 53 -4.40 0.86 -2.75
N VAL A 54 -3.46 1.13 -3.65
CA VAL A 54 -3.50 0.70 -5.06
C VAL A 54 -2.33 -0.25 -5.27
N ALA A 55 -2.61 -1.42 -5.83
CA ALA A 55 -1.60 -2.42 -6.14
C ALA A 55 -1.75 -2.90 -7.58
N TYR A 56 -0.66 -3.43 -8.13
CA TYR A 56 -0.65 -4.10 -9.43
C TYR A 56 -0.20 -5.54 -9.25
N ASP A 57 -0.65 -6.44 -10.13
CA ASP A 57 -0.05 -7.75 -10.27
C ASP A 57 1.18 -7.72 -11.21
N TRP A 58 1.86 -8.85 -11.34
CA TRP A 58 3.00 -9.00 -12.26
C TRP A 58 2.64 -8.88 -13.75
N ALA A 59 1.36 -9.09 -14.10
CA ALA A 59 0.84 -8.87 -15.45
C ALA A 59 0.48 -7.39 -15.73
N GLY A 60 0.43 -6.55 -14.70
CA GLY A 60 0.06 -5.14 -14.76
C GLY A 60 -1.43 -4.85 -14.54
N ASN A 61 -2.25 -5.82 -14.11
CA ASN A 61 -3.62 -5.56 -13.70
C ASN A 61 -3.64 -4.73 -12.41
N LYS A 62 -4.50 -3.71 -12.37
CA LYS A 62 -4.60 -2.75 -11.27
C LYS A 62 -5.80 -3.06 -10.37
N SER A 63 -5.59 -3.03 -9.06
CA SER A 63 -6.65 -3.08 -8.05
C SER A 63 -6.53 -1.94 -7.05
N GLN A 64 -7.67 -1.52 -6.49
CA GLN A 64 -7.72 -0.54 -5.40
C GLN A 64 -8.50 -1.15 -4.23
N SER A 65 -7.97 -1.00 -3.02
CA SER A 65 -8.64 -1.46 -1.82
C SER A 65 -9.90 -0.63 -1.51
N THR A 66 -10.72 -1.13 -0.59
CA THR A 66 -11.71 -0.28 0.08
C THR A 66 -11.03 0.85 0.86
N HIS A 67 -11.78 1.91 1.11
CA HIS A 67 -11.32 3.01 1.95
C HIS A 67 -11.53 2.68 3.43
N THR A 68 -10.49 2.84 4.23
CA THR A 68 -10.56 2.80 5.69
C THR A 68 -10.48 4.23 6.21
N THR A 69 -11.26 4.53 7.25
CA THR A 69 -11.20 5.83 7.93
C THR A 69 -10.55 5.68 9.29
N PHE A 70 -9.57 6.53 9.61
CA PHE A 70 -8.94 6.60 10.92
C PHE A 70 -8.99 8.02 11.46
N ARG A 71 -8.77 8.18 12.78
CA ARG A 71 -8.82 9.49 13.44
C ARG A 71 -7.53 9.80 14.18
N VAL A 72 -6.91 10.93 13.87
CA VAL A 72 -5.76 11.50 14.60
C VAL A 72 -6.30 12.36 15.76
N ARG A 73 -5.75 12.17 16.96
CA ARG A 73 -6.16 12.86 18.20
C ARG A 73 -5.09 13.80 18.71
#